data_AF-A0A831NMG1-F1
#
_entry.id   AF-A0A831NMG1-F1
#
_cell.length_a   1.000
_cell.length_b   1.000
_cell.length_c   1.000
_cell.angle_alpha   90.00
_cell.angle_beta   90.00
_cell.angle_gamma   90.00
#
_symmetry.space_group_name_H-M   'P 1'
#
loop_
_entity.id
_entity.type
_entity.pdbx_description
1 polymer ?
#
loop_
_entity_poly.entity_id
_entity_poly.type
_entity_poly.pdbx_seq_one_letter_code
_entity_poly.pdbx_strand_id
1 'polypeptide(L)'
;MEWSKYAIQWNKKCLIQLMYNPKYIVNGQMWQYRGPKGPAIHTFFTADGTAIGMFQGSRGVRPDLDFKVKILLPNPESVPYLLPHDEWVVDLLIKAQHYKGEIIGLLNFYLHFYENCHPFNSVEERAAYAPTTIRHIEELYSNVKVDGTMSIGGIALILELFCLCEKQNPDAHQFCLTLLWTKECIEGTRDLRNLLNIVIRHREY
;
A
#
# COMPACT_ATOMS: atom_id res chain seq x y z
N MET A 1 -14.43 14.19 30.79
CA MET A 1 -14.62 13.38 29.56
C MET A 1 -13.37 13.32 28.66
N GLU A 2 -12.32 14.12 28.93
CA GLU A 2 -11.05 14.07 28.19
C GLU A 2 -10.10 12.95 28.61
N TRP A 3 -10.00 12.65 29.91
CA TRP A 3 -9.08 11.66 30.46
C TRP A 3 -9.21 10.26 29.84
N SER A 4 -10.42 9.83 29.49
CA SER A 4 -10.64 8.54 28.82
C SER A 4 -10.08 8.52 27.40
N LYS A 5 -10.15 9.62 26.65
CA LYS A 5 -9.57 9.73 25.30
C LYS A 5 -8.05 9.67 25.36
N TYR A 6 -7.44 10.38 26.30
CA TYR A 6 -5.98 10.35 26.51
C TYR A 6 -5.50 8.95 26.95
N ALA A 7 -6.21 8.29 27.86
CA ALA A 7 -5.87 6.93 28.30
C ALA A 7 -6.02 5.89 27.16
N ILE A 8 -7.07 5.99 26.34
CA ILE A 8 -7.27 5.11 25.17
C ILE A 8 -6.19 5.35 24.12
N GLN A 9 -5.83 6.62 23.86
CA GLN A 9 -4.78 6.96 22.90
C GLN A 9 -3.39 6.51 23.39
N TRP A 10 -3.11 6.63 24.69
CA TRP A 10 -1.87 6.18 25.30
C TRP A 10 -1.74 4.66 25.27
N ASN A 11 -2.81 3.93 25.62
CA ASN A 11 -2.86 2.47 25.51
C ASN A 11 -2.68 2.00 24.05
N LYS A 12 -3.32 2.65 23.07
CA LYS A 12 -3.11 2.32 21.65
C LYS A 12 -1.67 2.53 21.19
N LYS A 13 -1.03 3.65 21.57
CA LYS A 13 0.38 3.90 21.25
C LYS A 13 1.32 2.87 21.88
N CYS A 14 1.05 2.47 23.12
CA CYS A 14 1.85 1.47 23.84
C CYS A 14 1.67 0.07 23.23
N LEU A 15 0.44 -0.31 22.87
CA LEU A 15 0.15 -1.58 22.19
C LEU A 15 0.83 -1.66 20.82
N ILE A 16 0.78 -0.59 20.02
CA ILE A 16 1.52 -0.50 18.75
C ILE A 16 3.00 -0.76 18.99
N GLN A 17 3.64 -0.06 19.94
CA GLN A 17 5.07 -0.25 20.21
C GLN A 17 5.47 -1.67 20.65
N LEU A 18 4.56 -2.41 21.29
CA LEU A 18 4.81 -3.79 21.70
C LEU A 18 4.69 -4.80 20.54
N MET A 19 3.97 -4.45 19.46
CA MET A 19 3.76 -5.33 18.31
C MET A 19 4.90 -5.30 17.30
N TYR A 20 5.63 -4.19 17.20
CA TYR A 20 6.70 -4.03 16.20
C TYR A 20 8.07 -4.02 16.84
N ASN A 21 9.07 -4.23 16.00
CA ASN A 21 10.44 -3.93 16.38
C ASN A 21 10.56 -2.44 16.79
N PRO A 22 10.96 -2.13 18.03
CA PRO A 22 11.00 -0.75 18.54
C PRO A 22 12.05 0.11 17.83
N LYS A 23 12.98 -0.52 17.11
CA LYS A 23 13.89 0.19 16.21
C LYS A 23 13.14 0.84 15.06
N TYR A 24 12.11 0.19 14.53
CA TYR A 24 11.47 0.59 13.27
C TYR A 24 10.12 1.28 13.47
N ILE A 25 9.51 1.22 14.66
CA ILE A 25 8.39 2.09 15.05
C ILE A 25 8.80 2.95 16.25
N VAL A 26 9.00 4.24 16.01
CA VAL A 26 9.36 5.22 17.05
C VAL A 26 8.26 6.27 17.11
N ASN A 27 7.62 6.43 18.27
CA ASN A 27 6.52 7.37 18.50
C ASN A 27 5.34 7.23 17.52
N GLY A 28 5.09 6.01 17.03
CA GLY A 28 4.02 5.72 16.06
C GLY A 28 4.38 6.03 14.60
N GLN A 29 5.63 6.40 14.32
CA GLN A 29 6.14 6.57 12.96
C GLN A 29 7.08 5.41 12.60
N MET A 30 6.99 4.95 11.36
CA MET A 30 7.93 4.00 10.79
C MET A 30 9.24 4.70 10.47
N TRP A 31 10.36 4.06 10.82
CA TRP A 31 11.71 4.55 10.55
C TRP A 31 12.44 3.62 9.59
N GLN A 32 13.25 4.19 8.70
CA GLN A 32 14.20 3.45 7.90
C GLN A 32 15.65 3.82 8.26
N TYR A 33 16.51 2.80 8.29
CA TYR A 33 17.93 2.95 8.65
C TYR A 33 18.88 2.62 7.51
N ARG A 34 18.34 2.29 6.34
CA ARG A 34 19.05 2.30 5.05
C ARG A 34 18.77 3.63 4.36
N GLY A 35 19.78 4.19 3.69
CA GLY A 35 19.75 5.56 3.19
C GLY A 35 18.56 5.86 2.26
N PRO A 36 17.97 7.07 2.35
CA PRO A 36 18.19 8.10 3.37
C PRO A 36 17.60 7.69 4.72
N LYS A 37 18.35 7.81 5.82
CA LYS A 37 17.83 7.46 7.15
C LYS A 37 16.80 8.49 7.60
N GLY A 38 15.69 8.04 8.18
CA GLY A 38 14.69 8.95 8.71
C GLY A 38 13.31 8.33 8.90
N PRO A 39 12.36 9.13 9.43
CA PRO A 39 10.98 8.72 9.55
C PRO A 39 10.31 8.67 8.17
N ALA A 40 9.25 7.87 8.07
CA ALA A 40 8.29 7.97 7.00
C ALA A 40 7.59 9.34 7.04
N ILE A 41 7.25 9.87 5.88
CA ILE A 41 6.35 11.03 5.73
C ILE A 41 5.03 10.72 6.41
N HIS A 42 4.50 9.52 6.19
CA HIS A 42 3.32 9.01 6.87
C HIS A 42 3.49 7.53 7.22
N THR A 43 2.89 7.11 8.33
CA THR A 43 2.76 5.69 8.71
C THR A 43 1.31 5.38 8.93
N PHE A 44 0.79 4.47 8.12
CA PHE A 44 -0.57 3.94 8.22
C PHE A 44 -0.52 2.59 8.92
N PHE A 45 -1.57 2.30 9.68
CA PHE A 45 -1.76 1.02 10.35
C PHE A 45 -3.08 0.43 9.88
N THR A 46 -3.02 -0.73 9.26
CA THR A 46 -4.20 -1.49 8.81
C THR A 46 -4.85 -2.22 9.98
N ALA A 47 -6.08 -2.71 9.79
CA ALA A 47 -6.82 -3.40 10.85
C ALA A 47 -6.11 -4.67 11.37
N ASP A 48 -5.33 -5.35 10.52
CA ASP A 48 -4.52 -6.52 10.89
C ASP A 48 -3.18 -6.14 11.56
N GLY A 49 -2.90 -4.85 11.77
CA GLY A 49 -1.67 -4.38 12.34
C GLY A 49 -0.50 -4.33 11.36
N THR A 50 -0.70 -4.48 10.05
CA THR A 50 0.38 -4.17 9.11
C THR A 50 0.66 -2.65 9.10
N ALA A 51 1.92 -2.26 9.27
CA ALA A 51 2.34 -0.88 9.14
C ALA A 51 2.78 -0.62 7.70
N ILE A 52 2.24 0.43 7.08
CA ILE A 52 2.57 0.86 5.73
C ILE A 52 3.14 2.28 5.80
N GLY A 53 4.41 2.42 5.46
CA GLY A 53 5.16 3.67 5.53
C GLY A 53 5.35 4.30 4.16
N MET A 54 5.02 5.58 4.04
CA MET A 54 5.34 6.40 2.88
C MET A 54 6.66 7.14 3.12
N PHE A 55 7.71 6.82 2.38
CA PHE A 55 9.04 7.43 2.50
C PHE A 55 9.37 8.31 1.31
N GLN A 56 10.22 9.32 1.52
CA GLN A 56 10.68 10.19 0.43
C GLN A 56 11.36 9.37 -0.67
N GLY A 57 10.86 9.54 -1.89
CA GLY A 57 11.47 9.02 -3.12
C GLY A 57 12.43 10.03 -3.73
N SER A 58 12.86 9.77 -4.96
CA SER A 58 13.81 10.63 -5.69
C SER A 58 13.67 10.54 -7.21
N ARG A 59 12.51 10.08 -7.71
CA ARG A 59 12.25 9.72 -9.11
C ARG A 59 11.24 10.65 -9.77
N GLY A 60 11.10 10.50 -11.09
CA GLY A 60 10.13 11.23 -11.89
C GLY A 60 10.48 12.71 -12.08
N VAL A 61 9.56 13.43 -12.72
CA VAL A 61 9.70 14.86 -13.06
C VAL A 61 9.59 15.79 -11.84
N ARG A 62 9.02 15.30 -10.73
CA ARG A 62 8.89 16.00 -9.44
C ARG A 62 9.40 15.14 -8.29
N PRO A 63 10.73 15.00 -8.14
CA PRO A 63 11.34 14.11 -7.16
C PRO A 63 11.07 14.52 -5.72
N ASP A 64 10.72 15.78 -5.46
CA ASP A 64 10.28 16.30 -4.16
C ASP A 64 8.92 15.71 -3.72
N LEU A 65 8.07 15.35 -4.68
CA LEU A 65 6.74 14.77 -4.45
C LEU A 65 6.69 13.24 -4.66
N ASP A 66 7.80 12.65 -5.14
CA ASP A 66 7.96 11.20 -5.25
C ASP A 66 8.02 10.52 -3.88
N PHE A 67 7.53 9.30 -3.81
CA PHE A 67 7.56 8.51 -2.59
C PHE A 67 7.67 7.02 -2.86
N LYS A 68 8.16 6.29 -1.84
CA LYS A 68 8.26 4.84 -1.83
C LYS A 68 7.42 4.28 -0.71
N VAL A 69 6.74 3.16 -0.96
CA VAL A 69 5.94 2.48 0.04
C VAL A 69 6.74 1.32 0.62
N LYS A 70 6.85 1.29 1.95
CA LYS A 70 7.45 0.18 2.69
C LYS A 70 6.44 -0.47 3.61
N ILE A 71 6.61 -1.76 3.82
CA ILE A 71 5.76 -2.56 4.70
C ILE A 71 6.59 -3.01 5.90
N LEU A 72 5.96 -3.00 7.06
CA LEU A 72 6.46 -3.61 8.29
C LEU A 72 5.33 -4.44 8.92
N LEU A 73 5.55 -5.74 9.01
CA LEU A 73 4.62 -6.67 9.65
C LEU A 73 4.62 -6.46 11.18
N PRO A 74 3.49 -6.72 11.88
CA PRO A 74 3.36 -6.62 13.33
C PRO A 74 4.09 -7.75 14.07
N ASN A 75 5.41 -7.77 13.92
CA ASN A 75 6.30 -8.74 14.53
C ASN A 75 7.56 -8.02 15.04
N PRO A 76 7.99 -8.23 16.30
CA PRO A 76 9.22 -7.67 16.86
C PRO A 76 10.50 -7.97 16.06
N GLU A 77 10.52 -9.05 15.29
CA GLU A 77 11.68 -9.45 14.47
C GLU A 77 11.62 -8.91 13.03
N SER A 78 10.50 -8.33 12.61
CA SER A 78 10.36 -7.83 11.25
C SER A 78 11.12 -6.52 11.03
N VAL A 79 11.58 -6.35 9.78
CA VAL A 79 12.25 -5.14 9.31
C VAL A 79 11.43 -4.51 8.18
N PRO A 80 11.42 -3.17 8.04
CA PRO A 80 10.75 -2.53 6.92
C PRO A 80 11.39 -2.95 5.60
N TYR A 81 10.57 -3.43 4.69
CA TYR A 81 10.99 -3.79 3.34
C TYR A 81 10.22 -2.95 2.33
N LEU A 82 10.86 -2.66 1.19
CA LEU A 82 10.18 -2.02 0.08
C LEU A 82 9.21 -3.03 -0.50
N LEU A 83 7.93 -2.66 -0.63
CA LEU A 83 6.97 -3.52 -1.30
C LEU A 83 7.40 -3.67 -2.77
N PRO A 84 7.84 -4.86 -3.21
CA PRO A 84 8.12 -5.06 -4.62
C PRO A 84 6.78 -5.15 -5.38
N HIS A 85 6.77 -4.67 -6.62
CA HIS A 85 5.53 -4.51 -7.39
C HIS A 85 4.83 -5.84 -7.72
N ASP A 86 5.48 -6.99 -7.50
CA ASP A 86 4.90 -8.32 -7.66
C ASP A 86 4.10 -8.83 -6.46
N GLU A 87 4.44 -8.42 -5.25
CA GLU A 87 3.81 -8.99 -4.05
C GLU A 87 2.29 -8.77 -4.03
N TRP A 88 1.80 -7.56 -4.33
CA TRP A 88 0.35 -7.31 -4.38
C TRP A 88 -0.32 -8.05 -5.54
N VAL A 89 0.39 -8.28 -6.66
CA VAL A 89 -0.14 -9.06 -7.79
C VAL A 89 -0.32 -10.52 -7.38
N VAL A 90 0.71 -11.11 -6.79
CA VAL A 90 0.68 -12.51 -6.31
C VAL A 90 -0.41 -12.68 -5.26
N ASP A 91 -0.52 -11.73 -4.34
CA ASP A 91 -1.56 -11.72 -3.31
C ASP A 91 -2.97 -11.75 -3.93
N LEU A 92 -3.24 -10.86 -4.89
CA LEU A 92 -4.52 -10.82 -5.59
C LEU A 92 -4.80 -12.09 -6.40
N LEU A 93 -3.79 -12.68 -7.05
CA LEU A 93 -3.94 -13.94 -7.79
C LEU A 93 -4.31 -15.11 -6.86
N ILE A 94 -3.72 -15.16 -5.66
CA ILE A 94 -4.05 -16.15 -4.63
C ILE A 94 -5.49 -15.93 -4.14
N LYS A 95 -5.83 -14.68 -3.76
CA LYS A 95 -7.19 -14.34 -3.32
C LYS A 95 -8.24 -14.66 -4.39
N ALA A 96 -7.92 -14.45 -5.66
CA ALA A 96 -8.84 -14.71 -6.78
C ALA A 96 -9.16 -16.20 -6.97
N GLN A 97 -8.35 -17.13 -6.43
CA GLN A 97 -8.71 -18.56 -6.42
C GLN A 97 -9.92 -18.85 -5.54
N HIS A 98 -10.20 -17.98 -4.56
CA HIS A 98 -11.28 -18.14 -3.59
C HIS A 98 -12.39 -17.10 -3.78
N TYR A 99 -12.05 -15.89 -4.23
CA TYR A 99 -12.90 -14.70 -4.27
C TYR A 99 -12.82 -13.99 -5.61
N LYS A 100 -12.94 -14.74 -6.72
CA LYS A 100 -12.74 -14.20 -8.09
C LYS A 100 -13.57 -12.94 -8.36
N GLY A 101 -14.85 -12.95 -7.99
CA GLY A 101 -15.76 -11.82 -8.25
C GLY A 101 -15.36 -10.56 -7.50
N GLU A 102 -15.03 -10.70 -6.21
CA GLU A 102 -14.61 -9.62 -5.34
C GLU A 102 -13.27 -9.02 -5.78
N ILE A 103 -12.29 -9.86 -6.18
CA ILE A 103 -11.00 -9.36 -6.67
C ILE A 103 -11.15 -8.64 -8.02
N ILE A 104 -12.01 -9.13 -8.93
CA ILE A 104 -12.33 -8.39 -10.17
C ILE A 104 -12.99 -7.05 -9.83
N GLY A 105 -13.92 -7.02 -8.87
CA GLY A 105 -14.56 -5.80 -8.39
C GLY A 105 -13.57 -4.78 -7.83
N LEU A 106 -12.63 -5.24 -6.99
CA LEU A 106 -11.53 -4.45 -6.46
C LEU A 106 -10.65 -3.85 -7.56
N LEU A 107 -10.24 -4.67 -8.54
CA LEU A 107 -9.39 -4.21 -9.65
C LEU A 107 -10.11 -3.19 -10.53
N ASN A 108 -11.40 -3.39 -10.84
CA ASN A 108 -12.20 -2.40 -11.56
C ASN A 108 -12.32 -1.09 -10.78
N PHE A 109 -12.50 -1.17 -9.46
CA PHE A 109 -12.53 0.02 -8.60
C PHE A 109 -11.23 0.81 -8.69
N TYR A 110 -10.06 0.15 -8.60
CA TYR A 110 -8.77 0.86 -8.65
C TYR A 110 -8.37 1.32 -10.06
N LEU A 111 -8.81 0.64 -11.12
CA LEU A 111 -8.70 1.15 -12.49
C LEU A 111 -9.49 2.45 -12.63
N HIS A 112 -10.73 2.50 -12.13
CA HIS A 112 -11.53 3.71 -12.13
C HIS A 112 -10.94 4.81 -11.23
N PHE A 113 -10.45 4.46 -10.04
CA PHE A 113 -9.75 5.39 -9.16
C PHE A 113 -8.53 5.99 -9.87
N TYR A 114 -7.72 5.18 -10.55
CA TYR A 114 -6.57 5.64 -11.31
C TYR A 114 -6.95 6.66 -12.40
N GLU A 115 -8.06 6.46 -13.10
CA GLU A 115 -8.52 7.41 -14.11
C GLU A 115 -8.87 8.78 -13.52
N ASN A 116 -9.33 8.83 -12.27
CA ASN A 116 -9.92 10.02 -11.65
C ASN A 116 -9.07 10.66 -10.54
N CYS A 117 -8.04 9.97 -10.04
CA CYS A 117 -7.16 10.51 -9.02
C CYS A 117 -6.17 11.51 -9.63
N HIS A 118 -5.76 12.49 -8.81
CA HIS A 118 -4.80 13.52 -9.20
C HIS A 118 -3.50 13.35 -8.40
N PRO A 119 -2.34 13.62 -9.02
CA PRO A 119 -1.06 13.68 -8.31
C PRO A 119 -1.10 14.76 -7.21
N PHE A 120 -0.29 14.58 -6.16
CA PHE A 120 -0.13 15.63 -5.13
C PHE A 120 0.38 16.93 -5.77
N ASN A 121 -0.09 18.09 -5.32
CA ASN A 121 0.36 19.37 -5.87
C ASN A 121 1.49 20.01 -5.05
N SER A 122 1.64 19.61 -3.78
CA SER A 122 2.69 20.11 -2.89
C SER A 122 3.16 19.09 -1.84
N VAL A 123 4.30 19.39 -1.20
CA VAL A 123 4.87 18.53 -0.15
C VAL A 123 3.94 18.51 1.07
N GLU A 124 3.27 19.61 1.35
CA GLU A 124 2.28 19.75 2.44
C GLU A 124 1.05 18.90 2.18
N GLU A 125 0.53 18.89 0.95
CA GLU A 125 -0.61 18.04 0.56
C GLU A 125 -0.26 16.56 0.77
N ARG A 126 0.91 16.13 0.31
CA ARG A 126 1.40 14.75 0.51
C ARG A 126 1.62 14.43 1.98
N ALA A 127 2.15 15.35 2.77
CA ALA A 127 2.39 15.15 4.20
C ALA A 127 1.07 15.05 5.01
N ALA A 128 0.02 15.74 4.57
CA ALA A 128 -1.31 15.71 5.17
C ALA A 128 -2.23 14.62 4.60
N TYR A 129 -1.72 13.78 3.68
CA TYR A 129 -2.54 12.83 2.94
C TYR A 129 -3.20 11.78 3.84
N ALA A 130 -4.51 11.60 3.63
CA ALA A 130 -5.32 10.57 4.26
C ALA A 130 -5.98 9.70 3.16
N PRO A 131 -5.81 8.36 3.20
CA PRO A 131 -6.44 7.45 2.25
C PRO A 131 -7.96 7.56 2.28
N THR A 132 -8.55 7.50 1.09
CA THR A 132 -9.99 7.73 0.89
C THR A 132 -10.77 6.45 0.60
N THR A 133 -10.09 5.40 0.14
CA THR A 133 -10.74 4.18 -0.36
C THR A 133 -10.83 3.07 0.69
N ILE A 134 -9.91 3.04 1.67
CA ILE A 134 -9.72 1.89 2.59
C ILE A 134 -11.03 1.48 3.27
N ARG A 135 -11.71 2.41 3.95
CA ARG A 135 -12.93 2.09 4.71
C ARG A 135 -14.01 1.49 3.83
N HIS A 136 -14.22 2.06 2.65
CA HIS A 136 -15.20 1.57 1.69
C HIS A 136 -14.86 0.14 1.21
N ILE A 137 -13.58 -0.09 0.90
CA ILE A 137 -13.07 -1.40 0.45
C ILE A 137 -13.16 -2.46 1.55
N GLU A 138 -12.81 -2.11 2.79
CA GLU A 138 -12.94 -3.01 3.94
C GLU A 138 -14.41 -3.37 4.24
N GLU A 139 -15.34 -2.42 4.09
CA GLU A 139 -16.77 -2.68 4.26
C GLU A 139 -17.29 -3.61 3.14
N LEU A 140 -16.97 -3.30 1.88
CA LEU A 140 -17.48 -4.02 0.71
C LEU A 140 -16.93 -5.45 0.58
N TYR A 141 -15.66 -5.64 0.91
CA TYR A 141 -14.93 -6.91 0.74
C TYR A 141 -14.45 -7.50 2.07
N SER A 142 -15.20 -7.25 3.15
CA SER A 142 -14.90 -7.74 4.51
C SER A 142 -14.78 -9.28 4.59
N ASN A 143 -15.41 -10.01 3.66
CA ASN A 143 -15.36 -11.46 3.57
C ASN A 143 -14.06 -12.00 2.92
N VAL A 144 -13.30 -11.15 2.23
CA VAL A 144 -12.11 -11.57 1.47
C VAL A 144 -10.93 -11.77 2.41
N LYS A 145 -10.66 -13.03 2.75
CA LYS A 145 -9.54 -13.42 3.61
C LYS A 145 -8.92 -14.74 3.15
N VAL A 146 -7.61 -14.73 2.95
CA VAL A 146 -6.81 -15.93 2.68
C VAL A 146 -5.60 -15.90 3.60
N ASP A 147 -5.31 -17.01 4.29
CA ASP A 147 -4.18 -17.06 5.21
C ASP A 147 -2.85 -16.88 4.46
N GLY A 148 -1.90 -16.18 5.09
CA GLY A 148 -0.60 -15.88 4.48
C GLY A 148 -0.61 -14.75 3.43
N THR A 149 -1.75 -14.08 3.24
CA THR A 149 -1.89 -12.90 2.37
C THR A 149 -2.19 -11.65 3.18
N MET A 150 -1.99 -10.46 2.60
CA MET A 150 -2.31 -9.18 3.23
C MET A 150 -3.82 -9.04 3.46
N SER A 151 -4.22 -8.27 4.47
CA SER A 151 -5.62 -7.84 4.59
C SER A 151 -6.08 -7.06 3.37
N ILE A 152 -7.39 -7.11 3.08
CA ILE A 152 -7.98 -6.36 1.97
C ILE A 152 -7.77 -4.84 2.14
N GLY A 153 -7.81 -4.33 3.36
CA GLY A 153 -7.50 -2.92 3.67
C GLY A 153 -6.04 -2.56 3.44
N GLY A 154 -5.09 -3.48 3.71
CA GLY A 154 -3.69 -3.30 3.35
C GLY A 154 -3.47 -3.23 1.84
N ILE A 155 -4.08 -4.14 1.09
CA ILE A 155 -4.07 -4.10 -0.37
C ILE A 155 -4.69 -2.79 -0.88
N ALA A 156 -5.83 -2.39 -0.33
CA ALA A 156 -6.52 -1.15 -0.70
C ALA A 156 -5.60 0.08 -0.59
N LEU A 157 -4.94 0.22 0.56
CA LEU A 157 -3.99 1.29 0.80
C LEU A 157 -2.82 1.26 -0.18
N ILE A 158 -2.25 0.09 -0.44
CA ILE A 158 -1.15 -0.08 -1.40
C ILE A 158 -1.57 0.38 -2.79
N LEU A 159 -2.72 -0.08 -3.28
CA LEU A 159 -3.20 0.25 -4.61
C LEU A 159 -3.52 1.74 -4.74
N GLU A 160 -4.15 2.36 -3.72
CA GLU A 160 -4.42 3.80 -3.70
C GLU A 160 -3.11 4.61 -3.78
N LEU A 161 -2.12 4.26 -2.94
CA LEU A 161 -0.82 4.93 -2.92
C LEU A 161 -0.08 4.75 -4.25
N PHE A 162 -0.14 3.57 -4.87
CA PHE A 162 0.53 3.33 -6.15
C PHE A 162 -0.15 4.06 -7.31
N CYS A 163 -1.49 4.20 -7.29
CA CYS A 163 -2.19 5.08 -8.23
C CYS A 163 -1.66 6.51 -8.15
N LEU A 164 -1.59 7.08 -6.94
CA LEU A 164 -1.10 8.44 -6.72
C LEU A 164 0.37 8.59 -7.09
N CYS A 165 1.20 7.60 -6.77
CA CYS A 165 2.63 7.60 -7.07
C CYS A 165 2.89 7.60 -8.58
N GLU A 166 2.23 6.71 -9.34
CA GLU A 166 2.43 6.65 -10.79
C GLU A 166 1.99 7.95 -11.48
N LYS A 167 0.87 8.55 -11.03
CA LYS A 167 0.38 9.85 -11.54
C LYS A 167 1.35 11.02 -11.34
N GLN A 168 2.33 10.90 -10.44
CA GLN A 168 3.38 11.92 -10.30
C GLN A 168 4.25 12.03 -11.56
N ASN A 169 4.28 10.98 -12.39
CA ASN A 169 5.02 10.94 -13.64
C ASN A 169 4.06 10.73 -14.83
N PRO A 170 3.77 11.77 -15.63
CA PRO A 170 2.79 11.69 -16.73
C PRO A 170 3.03 10.59 -17.75
N ASP A 171 4.29 10.18 -17.97
CA ASP A 171 4.66 9.14 -18.93
C ASP A 171 4.61 7.72 -18.34
N ALA A 172 4.43 7.60 -17.02
CA ALA A 172 4.35 6.33 -16.32
C ALA A 172 2.93 5.73 -16.44
N HIS A 173 2.89 4.44 -16.78
CA HIS A 173 1.63 3.69 -16.98
C HIS A 173 1.78 2.20 -16.65
N GLN A 174 2.92 1.80 -16.08
CA GLN A 174 3.24 0.40 -15.85
C GLN A 174 2.43 -0.20 -14.72
N PHE A 175 2.15 0.55 -13.66
CA PHE A 175 1.30 0.13 -12.56
C PHE A 175 -0.16 -0.02 -13.02
N CYS A 176 -0.73 0.97 -13.72
CA CYS A 176 -2.07 0.87 -14.30
C CYS A 176 -2.18 -0.31 -15.29
N LEU A 177 -1.17 -0.52 -16.13
CA LEU A 177 -1.12 -1.67 -17.02
C LEU A 177 -1.04 -3.00 -16.24
N THR A 178 -0.32 -3.02 -15.12
CA THR A 178 -0.25 -4.19 -14.23
C THR A 178 -1.59 -4.47 -13.56
N LEU A 179 -2.34 -3.45 -13.11
CA LEU A 179 -3.70 -3.61 -12.59
C LEU A 179 -4.62 -4.26 -13.63
N LEU A 180 -4.60 -3.74 -14.86
CA LEU A 180 -5.39 -4.28 -15.96
C LEU A 180 -5.01 -5.72 -16.28
N TRP A 181 -3.71 -6.01 -16.40
CA TRP A 181 -3.24 -7.34 -16.76
C TRP A 181 -3.46 -8.37 -15.65
N THR A 182 -3.45 -7.93 -14.38
CA THR A 182 -3.83 -8.78 -13.25
C THR A 182 -5.30 -9.19 -13.37
N LYS A 183 -6.18 -8.23 -13.70
CA LYS A 183 -7.60 -8.52 -13.94
C LYS A 183 -7.78 -9.48 -15.11
N GLU A 184 -7.19 -9.20 -16.26
CA GLU A 184 -7.30 -10.05 -17.45
C GLU A 184 -6.73 -11.46 -17.22
N CYS A 185 -5.70 -11.59 -16.38
CA CYS A 185 -5.17 -12.88 -15.96
C CYS A 185 -6.18 -13.66 -15.11
N ILE A 186 -6.88 -13.00 -14.18
CA ILE A 186 -7.94 -13.61 -13.35
C ILE A 186 -9.17 -13.98 -14.20
N GLU A 187 -9.50 -13.17 -15.19
CA GLU A 187 -10.58 -13.43 -16.15
C GLU A 187 -10.24 -14.60 -17.11
N GLY A 188 -8.95 -14.89 -17.31
CA GLY A 188 -8.46 -15.91 -18.23
C GLY A 188 -8.29 -15.41 -19.67
N THR A 189 -8.34 -14.09 -19.88
CA THR A 189 -8.16 -13.44 -21.19
C THR A 189 -6.70 -13.05 -21.46
N ARG A 190 -5.84 -13.11 -20.44
CA ARG A 190 -4.39 -12.92 -20.55
C ARG A 190 -3.62 -14.05 -19.89
N ASP A 191 -2.50 -14.41 -20.49
CA ASP A 191 -1.59 -15.41 -19.95
C ASP A 191 -0.75 -14.87 -18.78
N LEU A 192 -0.53 -15.70 -17.75
CA LEU A 192 0.24 -15.35 -16.57
C LEU A 192 1.68 -14.91 -16.91
N ARG A 193 2.30 -15.47 -17.95
CA ARG A 193 3.64 -15.06 -18.39
C ARG A 193 3.68 -13.63 -18.90
N ASN A 194 2.59 -13.14 -19.52
CA ASN A 194 2.52 -11.73 -19.90
C ASN A 194 2.52 -10.82 -18.66
N LEU A 195 1.72 -11.17 -17.65
CA LEU A 195 1.69 -10.46 -16.37
C LEU A 195 3.06 -10.53 -15.67
N LEU A 196 3.66 -11.71 -15.53
CA LEU A 196 4.98 -11.83 -14.91
C LEU A 196 6.07 -11.05 -15.66
N ASN A 197 5.98 -10.95 -16.99
CA ASN A 197 6.93 -10.15 -17.76
C ASN A 197 6.83 -8.65 -17.44
N ILE A 198 5.64 -8.09 -17.20
CA ILE A 198 5.52 -6.67 -16.84
C ILE A 198 5.96 -6.42 -15.39
N VAL A 199 5.63 -7.36 -14.50
CA VAL A 199 5.87 -7.21 -13.07
C VAL A 199 7.34 -7.48 -12.70
N ILE A 200 7.95 -8.54 -13.23
CA ILE A 200 9.35 -8.91 -12.95
C ILE A 200 10.33 -7.97 -13.66
N ARG A 201 9.97 -7.50 -14.87
CA ARG A 201 10.77 -6.49 -15.58
C ARG A 201 10.48 -5.08 -15.11
N HIS A 202 9.64 -4.91 -14.08
CA HIS A 202 9.55 -3.66 -13.35
C HIS A 202 10.89 -3.42 -12.66
N ARG A 203 11.84 -2.86 -13.41
CA ARG A 203 12.99 -2.20 -12.80
C ARG A 203 12.38 -1.13 -11.91
N GLU A 204 12.78 -1.09 -10.66
CA GLU A 204 12.54 0.09 -9.86
C GLU A 204 13.13 1.28 -10.66
N TYR A 205 12.30 2.06 -11.36
CA TYR A 205 12.70 3.27 -12.08
C TYR A 205 13.00 4.35 -11.07
#